data_AF-A0A2E0W9C8-F1
#
_entry.id   AF-A0A2E0W9C8-F1
#
_cell.length_a   1.000
_cell.length_b   1.000
_cell.length_c   1.000
_cell.angle_alpha   90.00
_cell.angle_beta   90.00
_cell.angle_gamma   90.00
#
_symmetry.space_group_name_H-M   'P 1'
#
loop_
_entity.id
_entity.type
_entity.pdbx_description
1 polymer ?
#
loop_
_entity_poly.entity_id
_entity_poly.type
_entity_poly.pdbx_seq_one_letter_code
_entity_poly.pdbx_strand_id
1 'polypeptide(L)'
;MSDTARRLSVFNVGIGSSAVQDFGGDPALRRAIHEELLEDLMIHGRLIFASQDHLSDFVAAVRQLPTSLSKAWETVLTSGRVTIGVIDPQKTPGIDNLMEPALLDERYADAMQLVLVETAQAEILGVPPEEFSAHSPEGLVEVGRLTTATRTATILAARQVLTAPLRHGASREDEWRERLRPLAINSRPIVIYDKYAGVQAARRYIYDRPQGDGLTWLLRHLSTVSGQKVRIITAVPFKSAPREPMDVEVVRRGLVELHRSLKNPLKMDIVLVPERTRDGDHIERFGHDRHIRFGQRAALALGMGVQSFSMKHFQETITVARLPIADARKREERQLRAALRPPPGGWWVDPAPEPEADQLSPPGTESSP
;
A
#
# COMPACT_ATOMS: atom_id res chain seq x y z
N MET A 1 -12.37 -5.58 28.31
CA MET A 1 -12.45 -5.47 26.83
C MET A 1 -11.04 -5.61 26.32
N SER A 2 -10.79 -6.61 25.48
CA SER A 2 -9.43 -6.98 25.05
C SER A 2 -8.78 -5.85 24.29
N ASP A 3 -7.71 -5.32 24.87
CA ASP A 3 -6.72 -4.44 24.28
C ASP A 3 -6.25 -5.02 22.94
N THR A 4 -6.74 -4.43 21.85
CA THR A 4 -6.26 -4.76 20.51
C THR A 4 -5.81 -3.45 19.89
N ALA A 5 -4.57 -3.06 20.22
CA ALA A 5 -3.83 -2.10 19.43
C ALA A 5 -4.15 -2.33 17.95
N ARG A 6 -4.61 -1.30 17.25
CA ARG A 6 -5.09 -1.41 15.86
C ARG A 6 -3.99 -2.04 15.01
N ARG A 7 -4.17 -3.32 14.64
CA ARG A 7 -3.20 -4.08 13.84
C ARG A 7 -3.26 -3.60 12.39
N LEU A 8 -2.45 -2.61 12.06
CA LEU A 8 -2.37 -2.06 10.71
C LEU A 8 -0.97 -2.28 10.14
N SER A 9 -0.91 -2.63 8.85
CA SER A 9 0.34 -2.75 8.09
C SER A 9 1.05 -1.41 7.85
N VAL A 10 0.36 -0.28 8.05
CA VAL A 10 0.91 1.07 7.96
C VAL A 10 0.49 1.83 9.22
N PHE A 11 1.44 2.52 9.84
CA PHE A 11 1.23 3.32 11.05
C PHE A 11 1.61 4.79 10.84
N ASN A 12 0.96 5.66 11.61
CA ASN A 12 1.30 7.07 11.72
C ASN A 12 2.26 7.28 12.89
N VAL A 13 3.38 7.94 12.65
CA VAL A 13 4.39 8.23 13.67
C VAL A 13 4.77 9.70 13.69
N GLY A 14 4.79 10.29 14.88
CA GLY A 14 5.46 11.55 15.15
C GLY A 14 6.87 11.30 15.68
N ILE A 15 7.85 12.08 15.24
CA ILE A 15 9.22 11.98 15.72
C ILE A 15 9.66 13.37 16.14
N GLY A 16 10.05 13.53 17.41
CA GLY A 16 10.65 14.77 17.90
C GLY A 16 11.96 15.06 17.19
N SER A 17 12.23 16.34 16.94
CA SER A 17 13.47 16.81 16.31
C SER A 17 14.70 16.42 17.13
N SER A 18 14.61 16.50 18.47
CA SER A 18 15.71 16.11 19.37
C SER A 18 15.97 14.60 19.36
N ALA A 19 14.93 13.78 19.15
CA ALA A 19 15.02 12.32 19.15
C ALA A 19 16.01 11.80 18.11
N VAL A 20 16.09 12.47 16.96
CA VAL A 20 17.01 12.11 15.86
C VAL A 20 18.46 12.35 16.25
N GLN A 21 18.68 13.25 17.20
CA GLN A 21 19.99 13.63 17.71
C GLN A 21 20.36 12.90 19.02
N ASP A 22 19.52 11.99 19.51
CA ASP A 22 19.83 11.24 20.72
C ASP A 22 20.99 10.26 20.45
N PHE A 23 22.19 10.67 20.86
CA PHE A 23 23.46 10.11 20.41
C PHE A 23 24.15 9.19 21.42
N GLY A 24 23.41 8.62 22.38
CA GLY A 24 23.98 7.63 23.29
C GLY A 24 24.65 6.46 22.56
N GLY A 25 25.93 6.18 22.85
CA GLY A 25 26.60 4.93 22.44
C GLY A 25 27.39 4.94 21.12
N ASP A 26 27.76 3.73 20.68
CA ASP A 26 28.63 3.43 19.53
C ASP A 26 28.06 3.98 18.19
N PRO A 27 28.84 4.76 17.41
CA PRO A 27 28.45 5.23 16.08
C PRO A 27 27.94 4.15 15.12
N ALA A 28 28.48 2.93 15.20
CA ALA A 28 28.04 1.82 14.34
C ALA A 28 26.64 1.35 14.71
N LEU A 29 26.38 1.18 16.01
CA LEU A 29 25.06 0.81 16.53
C LEU A 29 24.02 1.88 16.19
N ARG A 30 24.35 3.17 16.38
CA ARG A 30 23.49 4.28 16.00
C ARG A 30 23.08 4.21 14.54
N ARG A 31 24.05 3.98 13.66
CA ARG A 31 23.79 3.86 12.24
C ARG A 31 22.82 2.72 11.94
N ALA A 32 23.03 1.56 12.54
CA ALA A 32 22.16 0.40 12.37
C ALA A 32 20.72 0.68 12.81
N ILE A 33 20.54 1.36 13.96
CA ILE A 33 19.21 1.73 14.47
C ILE A 33 18.47 2.64 13.49
N HIS A 34 19.13 3.70 13.01
CA HIS A 34 18.50 4.59 12.02
C HIS A 34 18.21 3.87 10.72
N GLU A 35 19.13 3.06 10.19
CA GLU A 35 18.91 2.32 8.95
C GLU A 35 17.74 1.33 9.07
N GLU A 36 17.61 0.63 10.20
CA GLU A 36 16.48 -0.27 10.47
C GLU A 36 15.15 0.50 10.58
N LEU A 37 15.13 1.61 11.33
CA LEU A 37 13.94 2.47 11.42
C LEU A 37 13.54 3.05 10.06
N LEU A 38 14.51 3.50 9.25
CA LEU A 38 14.24 4.04 7.93
C LEU A 38 13.64 2.97 7.01
N GLU A 39 14.10 1.72 7.09
CA GLU A 39 13.48 0.61 6.37
C GLU A 39 12.01 0.44 6.79
N ASP A 40 11.72 0.41 8.11
CA ASP A 40 10.36 0.30 8.60
C ASP A 40 9.48 1.46 8.16
N LEU A 41 9.98 2.69 8.24
CA LEU A 41 9.24 3.88 7.81
C LEU A 41 8.89 3.81 6.32
N MET A 42 9.85 3.41 5.47
CA MET A 42 9.63 3.28 4.03
C MET A 42 8.55 2.27 3.65
N ILE A 43 8.30 1.27 4.49
CA ILE A 43 7.29 0.23 4.25
C ILE A 43 5.99 0.63 4.95
N HIS A 44 6.08 0.85 6.25
CA HIS A 44 4.99 0.91 7.21
C HIS A 44 4.70 2.35 7.70
N GLY A 45 5.64 3.27 7.65
CA GLY A 45 5.51 4.58 8.30
C GLY A 45 4.80 5.65 7.47
N ARG A 46 4.05 6.50 8.16
CA ARG A 46 3.69 7.85 7.71
C ARG A 46 4.22 8.81 8.75
N LEU A 47 5.07 9.74 8.34
CA LEU A 47 5.60 10.77 9.23
C LEU A 47 4.56 11.86 9.39
N ILE A 48 4.10 12.07 10.61
CA ILE A 48 3.13 13.10 10.95
C ILE A 48 3.84 14.14 11.83
N PHE A 49 3.73 15.40 11.46
CA PHE A 49 4.29 16.51 12.21
C PHE A 49 3.16 17.36 12.80
N ALA A 50 3.34 17.84 14.04
CA ALA A 50 2.40 18.73 14.70
C ALA A 50 2.14 20.02 13.88
N SER A 51 3.22 20.63 13.38
CA SER A 51 3.21 21.88 12.63
C SER A 51 4.25 21.88 11.51
N GLN A 52 4.21 22.91 10.67
CA GLN A 52 5.23 23.13 9.64
C GLN A 52 6.59 23.52 10.23
N ASP A 53 6.58 24.21 11.38
CA ASP A 53 7.78 24.55 12.13
C ASP A 53 8.44 23.28 12.66
N HIS A 54 7.66 22.38 13.25
CA HIS A 54 8.16 21.07 13.70
C HIS A 54 8.79 20.26 12.57
N LEU A 55 8.20 20.26 11.36
CA LEU A 55 8.83 19.64 10.19
C LEU A 55 10.15 20.33 9.83
N SER A 56 10.20 21.66 9.89
CA SER A 56 11.39 22.44 9.57
C SER A 56 12.53 22.18 10.57
N ASP A 57 12.21 22.12 11.85
CA ASP A 57 13.12 21.81 12.95
C ASP A 57 13.65 20.38 12.83
N PHE A 58 12.78 19.42 12.53
CA PHE A 58 13.18 18.04 12.27
C PHE A 58 14.16 17.93 11.09
N VAL A 59 13.87 18.62 9.98
CA VAL A 59 14.76 18.65 8.81
C VAL A 59 16.10 19.31 9.15
N ALA A 60 16.10 20.38 9.97
CA ALA A 60 17.32 21.01 10.44
C ALA A 60 18.13 20.05 11.34
N ALA A 61 17.48 19.31 12.23
CA ALA A 61 18.12 18.31 13.08
C ALA A 61 18.75 17.16 12.26
N VAL A 62 18.05 16.67 11.23
CA VAL A 62 18.56 15.67 10.27
C VAL A 62 19.84 16.15 9.56
N ARG A 63 19.96 17.44 9.24
CA ARG A 63 21.15 18.00 8.59
C ARG A 63 22.38 18.05 9.48
N GLN A 64 22.19 18.00 10.79
CA GLN A 64 23.27 17.96 11.78
C GLN A 64 23.79 16.54 12.04
N LEU A 65 23.11 15.51 11.51
CA LEU A 65 23.59 14.13 11.58
C LEU A 65 24.90 13.94 10.79
N PRO A 66 25.68 12.88 11.12
CA PRO A 66 26.77 12.44 10.27
C PRO A 66 26.32 12.28 8.81
N THR A 67 27.19 12.68 7.86
CA THR A 67 26.85 12.83 6.44
C THR A 67 26.14 11.62 5.82
N SER A 68 26.51 10.39 6.20
CA SER A 68 25.85 9.18 5.70
C SER A 68 24.41 9.04 6.18
N LEU A 69 24.15 9.36 7.45
CA LEU A 69 22.81 9.29 8.06
C LEU A 69 21.92 10.44 7.59
N SER A 70 22.48 11.65 7.53
CA SER A 70 21.77 12.81 6.99
C SER A 70 21.25 12.52 5.58
N LYS A 71 22.10 12.01 4.68
CA LYS A 71 21.71 11.60 3.32
C LYS A 71 20.65 10.50 3.29
N ALA A 72 20.71 9.54 4.21
CA ALA A 72 19.72 8.45 4.29
C ALA A 72 18.33 8.99 4.66
N TRP A 73 18.25 9.87 5.67
CA TRP A 73 17.01 10.55 6.05
C TRP A 73 16.49 11.47 4.94
N GLU A 74 17.35 12.30 4.35
CA GLU A 74 16.98 13.17 3.23
C GLU A 74 16.40 12.36 2.06
N THR A 75 17.01 11.22 1.75
CA THR A 75 16.49 10.29 0.73
C THR A 75 15.08 9.81 1.11
N VAL A 76 14.84 9.42 2.36
CA VAL A 76 13.50 8.98 2.79
C VAL A 76 12.48 10.11 2.68
N LEU A 77 12.80 11.30 3.18
CA LEU A 77 11.93 12.47 3.17
C LEU A 77 11.59 12.96 1.75
N THR A 78 12.50 12.80 0.79
CA THR A 78 12.31 13.28 -0.59
C THR A 78 11.85 12.21 -1.58
N SER A 79 12.07 10.92 -1.29
CA SER A 79 11.79 9.84 -2.25
C SER A 79 10.31 9.61 -2.55
N GLY A 80 9.39 10.21 -1.79
CA GLY A 80 7.96 9.94 -1.84
C GLY A 80 7.57 8.52 -1.40
N ARG A 81 8.52 7.75 -0.83
CA ARG A 81 8.26 6.40 -0.30
C ARG A 81 7.57 6.44 1.06
N VAL A 82 7.83 7.50 1.82
CA VAL A 82 7.17 7.82 3.08
C VAL A 82 6.22 8.99 2.84
N THR A 83 4.98 8.83 3.31
CA THR A 83 4.01 9.93 3.28
C THR A 83 4.30 10.86 4.44
N ILE A 84 4.39 12.17 4.16
CA ILE A 84 4.54 13.21 5.19
C ILE A 84 3.19 13.93 5.31
N GLY A 85 2.74 14.14 6.55
CA GLY A 85 1.55 14.91 6.88
C GLY A 85 1.83 15.92 7.98
N VAL A 86 1.06 17.01 8.00
CA VAL A 86 1.04 18.01 9.07
C VAL A 86 -0.40 18.10 9.57
N ILE A 87 -0.60 18.15 10.89
CA ILE A 87 -1.94 18.13 11.51
C ILE A 87 -2.60 19.53 11.43
N ASP A 88 -2.38 20.37 12.45
CA ASP A 88 -2.90 21.73 12.56
C ASP A 88 -1.91 22.55 13.41
N PRO A 89 -1.12 23.43 12.78
CA PRO A 89 -0.12 24.24 13.48
C PRO A 89 -0.68 25.13 14.60
N GLN A 90 -1.96 25.50 14.55
CA GLN A 90 -2.54 26.43 15.52
C GLN A 90 -3.06 25.76 16.79
N LYS A 91 -3.28 24.45 16.76
CA LYS A 91 -3.93 23.72 17.87
C LYS A 91 -2.99 22.81 18.64
N THR A 92 -1.82 22.52 18.09
CA THR A 92 -0.96 21.46 18.60
C THR A 92 0.47 21.96 18.73
N PRO A 93 1.02 22.14 19.96
CA PRO A 93 2.42 22.51 20.10
C PRO A 93 3.32 21.39 19.60
N GLY A 94 4.56 21.69 19.24
CA GLY A 94 5.53 20.68 18.77
C GLY A 94 5.72 19.51 19.73
N ILE A 95 5.99 18.32 19.18
CA ILE A 95 6.24 17.09 19.95
C ILE A 95 7.41 17.30 20.92
N ASP A 96 8.42 18.04 20.50
CA ASP A 96 9.62 18.35 21.30
C ASP A 96 9.33 19.06 22.63
N ASN A 97 8.19 19.76 22.75
CA ASN A 97 7.81 20.52 23.95
C ASN A 97 6.79 19.79 24.83
N LEU A 98 6.45 18.55 24.50
CA LEU A 98 5.42 17.81 25.20
C LEU A 98 6.00 17.15 26.46
N MET A 99 5.47 17.55 27.62
CA MET A 99 5.94 17.12 28.95
C MET A 99 4.86 16.40 29.76
N GLU A 100 3.62 16.41 29.28
CA GLU A 100 2.48 15.82 29.97
C GLU A 100 1.91 14.65 29.14
N PRO A 101 1.91 13.41 29.67
CA PRO A 101 1.45 12.23 28.94
C PRO A 101 -0.01 12.35 28.43
N ALA A 102 -0.90 12.98 29.21
CA ALA A 102 -2.31 13.14 28.86
C ALA A 102 -2.52 14.00 27.60
N LEU A 103 -1.60 14.91 27.29
CA LEU A 103 -1.69 15.76 26.09
C LEU A 103 -1.44 14.98 24.80
N LEU A 104 -0.84 13.78 24.87
CA LEU A 104 -0.68 12.90 23.71
C LEU A 104 -2.04 12.43 23.20
N ASP A 105 -2.87 11.94 24.11
CA ASP A 105 -4.19 11.44 23.77
C ASP A 105 -5.10 12.58 23.28
N GLU A 106 -5.14 13.69 24.02
CA GLU A 106 -5.98 14.84 23.70
C GLU A 106 -5.64 15.46 22.33
N ARG A 107 -4.35 15.56 21.98
CA ARG A 107 -3.91 16.35 20.82
C ARG A 107 -3.50 15.53 19.61
N TYR A 108 -3.16 14.26 19.81
CA TYR A 108 -2.52 13.45 18.77
C TYR A 108 -3.17 12.10 18.48
N ALA A 109 -4.07 11.58 19.34
CA ALA A 109 -4.66 10.24 19.17
C ALA A 109 -5.37 10.04 17.81
N ASP A 110 -5.96 11.09 17.25
CA ASP A 110 -6.62 11.02 15.94
C ASP A 110 -5.66 10.89 14.76
N ALA A 111 -4.41 11.33 14.95
CA ALA A 111 -3.43 11.48 13.88
C ALA A 111 -2.21 10.58 14.02
N MET A 112 -1.80 10.20 15.23
CA MET A 112 -0.59 9.45 15.52
C MET A 112 -0.92 8.17 16.30
N GLN A 113 -0.17 7.11 16.01
CA GLN A 113 -0.23 5.85 16.77
C GLN A 113 1.05 5.64 17.58
N LEU A 114 2.16 6.21 17.13
CA LEU A 114 3.46 6.14 17.76
C LEU A 114 4.08 7.54 17.83
N VAL A 115 4.70 7.88 18.94
CA VAL A 115 5.52 9.08 19.12
C VAL A 115 6.91 8.65 19.57
N LEU A 116 7.92 9.04 18.80
CA LEU A 116 9.33 8.78 19.10
C LEU A 116 10.00 10.06 19.59
N VAL A 117 10.52 10.03 20.82
CA VAL A 117 11.20 11.17 21.45
C VAL A 117 12.59 10.77 21.94
N GLU A 118 13.37 11.73 22.40
CA GLU A 118 14.66 11.46 23.07
C GLU A 118 14.45 10.75 24.42
N THR A 119 15.50 10.12 24.93
CA THR A 119 15.44 9.26 26.13
C THR A 119 14.86 9.97 27.35
N ALA A 120 15.34 11.18 27.67
CA ALA A 120 14.87 11.93 28.85
C ALA A 120 13.39 12.32 28.72
N GLN A 121 12.96 12.74 27.53
CA GLN A 121 11.57 13.06 27.28
C GLN A 121 10.68 11.82 27.35
N ALA A 122 11.13 10.66 26.83
CA ALA A 122 10.37 9.41 26.92
C ALA A 122 10.06 9.02 28.38
N GLU A 123 11.04 9.18 29.29
CA GLU A 123 10.86 8.90 30.72
C GLU A 123 9.84 9.83 31.36
N ILE A 124 9.88 11.13 31.02
CA ILE A 124 8.88 12.12 31.47
C ILE A 124 7.49 11.76 30.96
N LEU A 125 7.40 11.22 29.74
CA LEU A 125 6.17 10.76 29.13
C LEU A 125 5.71 9.38 29.59
N GLY A 126 6.39 8.82 30.60
CA GLY A 126 5.96 7.61 31.28
C GLY A 126 6.50 6.31 30.70
N VAL A 127 7.52 6.36 29.84
CA VAL A 127 8.23 5.15 29.38
C VAL A 127 9.25 4.73 30.43
N PRO A 128 9.09 3.57 31.09
CA PRO A 128 10.06 3.11 32.08
C PRO A 128 11.47 2.92 31.46
N PRO A 129 12.57 3.13 32.22
CA PRO A 129 13.93 2.94 31.72
C PRO A 129 14.22 1.55 31.15
N GLU A 130 13.59 0.52 31.73
CA GLU A 130 13.75 -0.89 31.36
C GLU A 130 12.83 -1.35 30.21
N GLU A 131 11.86 -0.52 29.81
CA GLU A 131 10.92 -0.85 28.74
C GLU A 131 11.26 -0.12 27.44
N PHE A 132 10.85 -0.68 26.30
CA PHE A 132 11.13 -0.09 24.99
C PHE A 132 10.17 1.05 24.62
N SER A 133 8.95 0.98 25.15
CA SER A 133 7.86 1.92 24.93
C SER A 133 6.80 1.73 26.00
N ALA A 134 5.94 2.73 26.17
CA ALA A 134 4.74 2.68 26.99
C ALA A 134 3.59 3.35 26.25
N HIS A 135 2.36 2.97 26.59
CA HIS A 135 1.19 3.69 26.10
C HIS A 135 0.90 4.92 26.97
N SER A 136 0.36 5.96 26.34
CA SER A 136 -0.26 7.10 27.00
C SER A 136 -1.38 6.65 27.96
N PRO A 137 -1.81 7.50 28.92
CA PRO A 137 -2.78 7.10 29.94
C PRO A 137 -4.10 6.52 29.43
N GLU A 138 -4.61 6.98 28.29
CA GLU A 138 -5.83 6.43 27.67
C GLU A 138 -5.56 5.26 26.71
N GLY A 139 -4.29 4.90 26.49
CA GLY A 139 -3.90 3.77 25.66
C GLY A 139 -3.90 4.06 24.15
N LEU A 140 -4.12 5.30 23.73
CA LEU A 140 -4.35 5.63 22.31
C LEU A 140 -3.07 5.86 21.51
N VAL A 141 -2.02 6.35 22.18
CA VAL A 141 -0.72 6.68 21.57
C VAL A 141 0.37 5.89 22.27
N GLU A 142 1.20 5.18 21.51
CA GLU A 142 2.42 4.58 22.03
C GLU A 142 3.55 5.62 22.03
N VAL A 143 4.31 5.70 23.12
CA VAL A 143 5.52 6.52 23.24
C VAL A 143 6.73 5.62 23.30
N GLY A 144 7.76 5.92 22.50
CA GLY A 144 9.01 5.17 22.50
C GLY A 144 10.22 6.09 22.34
N ARG A 145 11.39 5.51 22.52
CA ARG A 145 12.67 6.16 22.21
C ARG A 145 13.05 5.86 20.77
N LEU A 146 13.70 6.81 20.09
CA LEU A 146 14.21 6.53 18.74
C LEU A 146 15.21 5.36 18.74
N THR A 147 16.02 5.25 19.79
CA THR A 147 17.02 4.18 20.00
C THR A 147 16.42 2.78 20.11
N THR A 148 15.15 2.68 20.52
CA THR A 148 14.41 1.41 20.68
C THR A 148 13.21 1.30 19.75
N ALA A 149 13.09 2.19 18.76
CA ALA A 149 11.89 2.33 17.92
C ALA A 149 11.46 1.00 17.28
N THR A 150 12.40 0.19 16.79
CA THR A 150 12.13 -1.07 16.08
C THR A 150 11.58 -2.19 17.00
N ARG A 151 11.56 -1.94 18.31
CA ARG A 151 11.00 -2.81 19.36
C ARG A 151 9.63 -2.35 19.88
N THR A 152 9.13 -1.21 19.41
CA THR A 152 7.80 -0.70 19.78
C THR A 152 6.70 -1.65 19.31
N ALA A 153 5.63 -1.78 20.09
CA ALA A 153 4.50 -2.65 19.80
C ALA A 153 3.85 -2.29 18.46
N THR A 154 3.75 -1.00 18.12
CA THR A 154 3.21 -0.52 16.85
C THR A 154 4.02 -1.00 15.65
N ILE A 155 5.36 -0.85 15.68
CA ILE A 155 6.22 -1.30 14.58
C ILE A 155 6.19 -2.83 14.47
N LEU A 156 6.29 -3.54 15.59
CA LEU A 156 6.24 -5.00 15.61
C LEU A 156 4.90 -5.53 15.08
N ALA A 157 3.78 -4.92 15.46
CA ALA A 157 2.47 -5.27 14.93
C ALA A 157 2.37 -5.04 13.42
N ALA A 158 2.89 -3.91 12.91
CA ALA A 158 2.89 -3.62 11.47
C ALA A 158 3.74 -4.63 10.66
N ARG A 159 4.93 -4.98 11.16
CA ARG A 159 5.79 -6.04 10.59
C ARG A 159 5.07 -7.39 10.56
N GLN A 160 4.41 -7.74 11.66
CA GLN A 160 3.67 -8.99 11.80
C GLN A 160 2.49 -9.05 10.82
N VAL A 161 1.66 -8.00 10.76
CA VAL A 161 0.52 -7.92 9.84
C VAL A 161 0.96 -8.06 8.40
N LEU A 162 2.08 -7.45 8.01
CA LEU A 162 2.53 -7.49 6.61
C LEU A 162 2.93 -8.90 6.16
N THR A 163 3.55 -9.68 7.04
CA THR A 163 4.19 -10.97 6.71
C THR A 163 3.43 -12.19 7.21
N ALA A 164 2.42 -12.02 8.06
CA ALA A 164 1.59 -13.12 8.54
C ALA A 164 0.90 -13.84 7.36
N PRO A 165 0.78 -15.18 7.39
CA PRO A 165 0.02 -15.88 6.37
C PRO A 165 -1.47 -15.50 6.43
N LEU A 166 -2.17 -15.60 5.30
CA LEU A 166 -3.64 -15.49 5.30
C LEU A 166 -4.18 -16.79 5.91
N ARG A 167 -4.67 -16.73 7.15
CA ARG A 167 -5.01 -17.95 7.90
C ARG A 167 -6.33 -18.56 7.41
N HIS A 168 -6.41 -19.88 7.42
CA HIS A 168 -7.68 -20.60 7.24
C HIS A 168 -8.77 -20.02 8.17
N GLY A 169 -9.96 -19.77 7.61
CA GLY A 169 -11.11 -19.21 8.33
C GLY A 169 -11.07 -17.69 8.52
N ALA A 170 -9.93 -17.02 8.32
CA ALA A 170 -9.86 -15.56 8.43
C ALA A 170 -10.65 -14.89 7.29
N SER A 171 -11.18 -13.70 7.56
CA SER A 171 -11.96 -12.92 6.62
C SER A 171 -11.07 -12.13 5.67
N ARG A 172 -11.39 -12.16 4.37
CA ARG A 172 -10.72 -11.29 3.39
C ARG A 172 -10.95 -9.80 3.67
N GLU A 173 -12.07 -9.45 4.32
CA GLU A 173 -12.39 -8.06 4.66
C GLU A 173 -11.50 -7.53 5.79
N ASP A 174 -11.13 -8.39 6.74
CA ASP A 174 -10.20 -8.03 7.81
C ASP A 174 -8.79 -7.84 7.22
N GLU A 175 -8.35 -8.75 6.34
CA GLU A 175 -7.08 -8.60 5.61
C GLU A 175 -7.07 -7.35 4.72
N TRP A 176 -8.20 -6.99 4.11
CA TRP A 176 -8.32 -5.72 3.42
C TRP A 176 -8.12 -4.56 4.39
N ARG A 177 -8.89 -4.51 5.49
CA ARG A 177 -8.86 -3.40 6.45
C ARG A 177 -7.48 -3.21 7.10
N GLU A 178 -6.83 -4.30 7.47
CA GLU A 178 -5.62 -4.30 8.30
C GLU A 178 -4.34 -4.29 7.45
N ARG A 179 -4.30 -5.06 6.36
CA ARG A 179 -3.09 -5.22 5.53
C ARG A 179 -3.14 -4.46 4.21
N LEU A 180 -4.16 -4.67 3.38
CA LEU A 180 -4.10 -4.22 1.99
C LEU A 180 -4.52 -2.76 1.82
N ARG A 181 -5.55 -2.31 2.53
CA ARG A 181 -6.08 -0.94 2.46
C ARG A 181 -5.06 0.08 2.93
N PRO A 182 -4.36 -0.08 4.08
CA PRO A 182 -3.37 0.90 4.51
C PRO A 182 -2.22 1.03 3.51
N LEU A 183 -1.76 -0.09 2.92
CA LEU A 183 -0.78 -0.07 1.84
C LEU A 183 -1.31 0.63 0.58
N ALA A 184 -2.55 0.34 0.17
CA ALA A 184 -3.17 0.90 -1.03
C ALA A 184 -3.33 2.43 -0.94
N ILE A 185 -3.82 2.95 0.19
CA ILE A 185 -3.95 4.39 0.44
C ILE A 185 -2.61 5.12 0.27
N ASN A 186 -1.52 4.46 0.65
CA ASN A 186 -0.20 5.06 0.76
C ASN A 186 0.75 4.70 -0.38
N SER A 187 0.27 4.00 -1.41
CA SER A 187 1.12 3.48 -2.47
C SER A 187 0.50 3.63 -3.84
N ARG A 188 1.26 4.23 -4.75
CA ARG A 188 0.87 4.33 -6.17
C ARG A 188 2.11 4.14 -7.05
N PRO A 189 2.01 3.43 -8.19
CA PRO A 189 0.89 2.58 -8.60
C PRO A 189 0.85 1.25 -7.81
N ILE A 190 -0.29 0.55 -7.87
CA ILE A 190 -0.39 -0.86 -7.45
C ILE A 190 -0.21 -1.74 -8.69
N VAL A 191 0.60 -2.78 -8.59
CA VAL A 191 0.81 -3.75 -9.67
C VAL A 191 0.35 -5.12 -9.21
N ILE A 192 -0.57 -5.71 -9.95
CA ILE A 192 -1.03 -7.08 -9.78
C ILE A 192 -0.32 -7.91 -10.84
N TYR A 193 0.62 -8.73 -10.40
CA TYR A 193 1.32 -9.70 -11.24
C TYR A 193 0.73 -11.08 -10.97
N ASP A 194 -0.13 -11.55 -11.87
CA ASP A 194 -0.77 -12.84 -11.71
C ASP A 194 -1.11 -13.47 -13.07
N LYS A 195 -0.53 -14.65 -13.30
CA LYS A 195 -0.73 -15.45 -14.51
C LYS A 195 -2.21 -15.70 -14.83
N TYR A 196 -3.07 -15.87 -13.83
CA TYR A 196 -4.45 -16.32 -14.00
C TYR A 196 -5.49 -15.20 -13.86
N ALA A 197 -5.09 -13.98 -13.49
CA ALA A 197 -6.01 -12.86 -13.29
C ALA A 197 -6.90 -12.58 -14.51
N GLY A 198 -6.33 -12.49 -15.71
CA GLY A 198 -7.08 -12.26 -16.94
C GLY A 198 -8.03 -13.39 -17.30
N VAL A 199 -7.59 -14.64 -17.12
CA VAL A 199 -8.41 -15.84 -17.36
C VAL A 199 -9.61 -15.90 -16.41
N GLN A 200 -9.40 -15.54 -15.14
CA GLN A 200 -10.48 -15.48 -14.14
C GLN A 200 -11.51 -14.40 -14.48
N ALA A 201 -11.06 -13.21 -14.91
CA ALA A 201 -11.95 -12.16 -15.38
C ALA A 201 -12.78 -12.61 -16.59
N ALA A 202 -12.15 -13.20 -17.61
CA ALA A 202 -12.85 -13.70 -18.79
C ALA A 202 -13.88 -14.79 -18.45
N ARG A 203 -13.52 -15.76 -17.60
CA ARG A 203 -14.46 -16.78 -17.14
C ARG A 203 -15.72 -16.19 -16.52
N ARG A 204 -15.58 -15.14 -15.71
CA ARG A 204 -16.73 -14.50 -15.08
C ARG A 204 -17.55 -13.67 -16.06
N TYR A 205 -16.90 -12.78 -16.80
CA TYR A 205 -17.59 -11.71 -17.54
C TYR A 205 -17.93 -12.06 -18.99
N ILE A 206 -17.31 -13.10 -19.56
CA ILE A 206 -17.58 -13.57 -20.93
C ILE A 206 -18.32 -14.91 -20.92
N TYR A 207 -18.01 -15.78 -19.96
CA TYR A 207 -18.56 -17.14 -19.88
C TYR A 207 -19.53 -17.38 -18.72
N ASP A 208 -19.92 -16.33 -17.99
CA ASP A 208 -20.85 -16.39 -16.86
C ASP A 208 -20.50 -17.47 -15.82
N ARG A 209 -19.21 -17.64 -15.53
CA ARG A 209 -18.70 -18.51 -14.45
C ARG A 209 -18.40 -17.67 -13.22
N PRO A 210 -19.33 -17.51 -12.26
CA PRO A 210 -19.17 -16.59 -11.12
C PRO A 210 -18.15 -17.06 -10.08
N GLN A 211 -17.66 -18.30 -10.15
CA GLN A 211 -16.75 -18.86 -9.16
C GLN A 211 -15.32 -18.31 -9.33
N GLY A 212 -14.64 -18.07 -8.21
CA GLY A 212 -13.18 -17.89 -8.19
C GLY A 212 -12.65 -16.48 -8.46
N ASP A 213 -13.51 -15.46 -8.44
CA ASP A 213 -13.09 -14.12 -8.83
C ASP A 213 -12.71 -13.21 -7.65
N GLY A 214 -11.47 -13.40 -7.18
CA GLY A 214 -10.87 -12.51 -6.19
C GLY A 214 -10.36 -11.19 -6.80
N LEU A 215 -10.13 -11.13 -8.12
CA LEU A 215 -9.69 -9.91 -8.79
C LEU A 215 -10.77 -8.83 -8.74
N THR A 216 -12.03 -9.15 -9.05
CA THR A 216 -13.15 -8.20 -8.93
C THR A 216 -13.29 -7.68 -7.51
N TRP A 217 -13.21 -8.57 -6.53
CA TRP A 217 -13.29 -8.15 -5.14
C TRP A 217 -12.18 -7.15 -4.80
N LEU A 218 -10.95 -7.44 -5.20
CA LEU A 218 -9.80 -6.56 -4.94
C LEU A 218 -9.94 -5.23 -5.67
N LEU A 219 -10.30 -5.24 -6.95
CA LEU A 219 -10.45 -4.01 -7.74
C LEU A 219 -11.60 -3.12 -7.25
N ARG A 220 -12.71 -3.71 -6.76
CA ARG A 220 -13.80 -2.95 -6.13
C ARG A 220 -13.33 -2.23 -4.88
N HIS A 221 -12.48 -2.86 -4.08
CA HIS A 221 -11.90 -2.25 -2.89
C HIS A 221 -10.90 -1.15 -3.26
N LEU A 222 -10.01 -1.43 -4.22
CA LEU A 222 -9.06 -0.45 -4.74
C LEU A 222 -9.75 0.76 -5.37
N SER A 223 -10.92 0.60 -6.00
CA SER A 223 -11.67 1.73 -6.57
C SER A 223 -12.37 2.60 -5.53
N THR A 224 -12.44 2.17 -4.26
CA THR A 224 -12.84 3.05 -3.15
C THR A 224 -11.69 3.95 -2.67
N VAL A 225 -10.45 3.65 -3.05
CA VAL A 225 -9.28 4.45 -2.72
C VAL A 225 -9.08 5.51 -3.81
N SER A 226 -9.28 6.78 -3.46
CA SER A 226 -9.19 7.90 -4.40
C SER A 226 -7.81 7.96 -5.09
N GLY A 227 -7.81 8.30 -6.38
CA GLY A 227 -6.60 8.53 -7.17
C GLY A 227 -5.76 7.27 -7.47
N GLN A 228 -6.30 6.07 -7.20
CA GLN A 228 -5.55 4.84 -7.39
C GLN A 228 -5.27 4.54 -8.87
N LYS A 229 -4.03 4.13 -9.15
CA LYS A 229 -3.60 3.56 -10.43
C LYS A 229 -3.27 2.08 -10.22
N VAL A 230 -3.83 1.21 -11.04
CA VAL A 230 -3.60 -0.23 -10.99
C VAL A 230 -3.08 -0.73 -12.32
N ARG A 231 -1.98 -1.48 -12.30
CA ARG A 231 -1.48 -2.23 -13.45
C ARG A 231 -1.73 -3.70 -13.23
N ILE A 232 -2.30 -4.38 -14.22
CA ILE A 232 -2.48 -5.84 -14.21
C ILE A 232 -1.55 -6.42 -15.26
N ILE A 233 -0.64 -7.31 -14.84
CA ILE A 233 0.23 -8.10 -15.71
C ILE A 233 -0.23 -9.54 -15.62
N THR A 234 -0.75 -10.08 -16.72
CA THR A 234 -1.37 -11.41 -16.75
C THR A 234 -1.08 -12.15 -18.05
N ALA A 235 -1.20 -13.47 -18.00
CA ALA A 235 -0.88 -14.32 -19.13
C ALA A 235 -2.10 -14.58 -20.02
N VAL A 236 -1.85 -14.69 -21.32
CA VAL A 236 -2.77 -15.26 -22.30
C VAL A 236 -2.37 -16.72 -22.53
N PRO A 237 -3.25 -17.70 -22.22
CA PRO A 237 -2.93 -19.12 -22.36
C PRO A 237 -2.53 -19.49 -23.79
N PHE A 238 -1.52 -20.36 -23.93
CA PHE A 238 -1.15 -20.89 -25.24
C PHE A 238 -2.14 -21.94 -25.75
N LYS A 239 -2.81 -22.63 -24.83
CA LYS A 239 -3.88 -23.61 -25.12
C LYS A 239 -5.05 -23.35 -24.19
N SER A 240 -6.25 -23.40 -24.75
CA SER A 240 -7.51 -23.26 -24.02
C SER A 240 -8.40 -24.47 -24.22
N ALA A 241 -9.35 -24.67 -23.31
CA ALA A 241 -10.35 -25.72 -23.47
C ALA A 241 -11.24 -25.42 -24.69
N PRO A 242 -11.63 -26.43 -25.50
CA PRO A 242 -12.46 -26.21 -26.70
C PRO A 242 -13.80 -25.51 -26.42
N ARG A 243 -14.35 -25.69 -25.22
CA ARG A 243 -15.62 -25.10 -24.79
C ARG A 243 -15.50 -23.67 -24.25
N GLU A 244 -14.31 -23.25 -23.87
CA GLU A 244 -14.02 -21.92 -23.31
C GLU A 244 -12.70 -21.42 -23.93
N PRO A 245 -12.71 -21.03 -25.22
CA PRO A 245 -11.51 -20.55 -25.88
C PRO A 245 -10.96 -19.33 -25.14
N MET A 246 -9.64 -19.28 -24.96
CA MET A 246 -8.98 -18.25 -24.16
C MET A 246 -7.86 -17.65 -24.99
N ASP A 247 -8.23 -16.70 -25.83
CA ASP A 247 -7.30 -15.91 -26.62
C ASP A 247 -7.13 -14.50 -26.03
N VAL A 248 -6.31 -13.70 -26.70
CA VAL A 248 -6.00 -12.33 -26.30
C VAL A 248 -7.26 -11.48 -26.19
N GLU A 249 -8.19 -11.63 -27.14
CA GLU A 249 -9.38 -10.79 -27.23
C GLU A 249 -10.39 -11.16 -26.15
N VAL A 250 -10.58 -12.45 -25.86
CA VAL A 250 -11.42 -12.93 -24.77
C VAL A 250 -10.90 -12.44 -23.42
N VAL A 251 -9.59 -12.54 -23.17
CA VAL A 251 -8.98 -12.06 -21.92
C VAL A 251 -9.10 -10.53 -21.80
N ARG A 252 -8.82 -9.80 -22.88
CA ARG A 252 -8.96 -8.34 -22.94
C ARG A 252 -10.40 -7.92 -22.65
N ARG A 253 -11.39 -8.49 -23.34
CA ARG A 253 -12.81 -8.18 -23.12
C ARG A 253 -13.24 -8.48 -21.70
N GLY A 254 -12.83 -9.62 -21.13
CA GLY A 254 -13.11 -9.95 -19.74
C GLY A 254 -12.62 -8.90 -18.74
N LEU A 255 -11.39 -8.39 -18.94
CA LEU A 255 -10.82 -7.33 -18.10
C LEU A 255 -11.48 -5.95 -18.33
N VAL A 256 -11.94 -5.67 -19.55
CA VAL A 256 -12.70 -4.45 -19.86
C VAL A 256 -14.09 -4.49 -19.23
N GLU A 257 -14.82 -5.59 -19.34
CA GLU A 257 -16.13 -5.74 -18.69
C GLU A 257 -16.03 -5.71 -17.16
N LEU A 258 -14.98 -6.32 -16.62
CA LEU A 258 -14.62 -6.18 -15.22
C LEU A 258 -14.49 -4.71 -14.82
N HIS A 259 -13.71 -3.92 -15.57
CA HIS A 259 -13.49 -2.51 -15.32
C HIS A 259 -14.79 -1.69 -15.37
N ARG A 260 -15.64 -1.94 -16.37
CA ARG A 260 -16.97 -1.32 -16.50
C ARG A 260 -17.90 -1.66 -15.34
N SER A 261 -17.76 -2.84 -14.76
CA SER A 261 -18.57 -3.27 -13.61
C SER A 261 -18.18 -2.61 -12.28
N LEU A 262 -17.07 -1.85 -12.25
CA LEU A 262 -16.64 -1.13 -11.05
C LEU A 262 -17.50 0.12 -10.85
N LYS A 263 -18.03 0.30 -9.63
CA LYS A 263 -18.86 1.47 -9.29
C LYS A 263 -18.10 2.81 -9.37
N ASN A 264 -16.80 2.77 -9.09
CA ASN A 264 -15.93 3.94 -9.10
C ASN A 264 -14.85 3.76 -10.17
N PRO A 265 -14.58 4.79 -10.99
CA PRO A 265 -13.58 4.70 -12.04
C PRO A 265 -12.18 4.55 -11.44
N LEU A 266 -11.49 3.49 -11.86
CA LEU A 266 -10.11 3.19 -11.50
C LEU A 266 -9.21 3.40 -12.72
N LYS A 267 -8.07 4.08 -12.58
CA LYS A 267 -7.09 4.17 -13.67
C LYS A 267 -6.39 2.82 -13.80
N MET A 268 -6.74 2.05 -14.82
CA MET A 268 -6.23 0.70 -15.02
C MET A 268 -5.34 0.58 -16.26
N ASP A 269 -4.22 -0.11 -16.12
CA ASP A 269 -3.26 -0.43 -17.18
C ASP A 269 -3.20 -1.96 -17.32
N ILE A 270 -3.47 -2.48 -18.51
CA ILE A 270 -3.49 -3.93 -18.76
C ILE A 270 -2.29 -4.30 -19.62
N VAL A 271 -1.54 -5.29 -19.13
CA VAL A 271 -0.42 -5.90 -19.83
C VAL A 271 -0.74 -7.37 -20.04
N LEU A 272 -1.01 -7.73 -21.29
CA LEU A 272 -1.22 -9.11 -21.72
C LEU A 272 0.09 -9.69 -22.23
N VAL A 273 0.48 -10.84 -21.68
CA VAL A 273 1.74 -11.50 -22.01
C VAL A 273 1.43 -12.92 -22.47
N PRO A 274 2.03 -13.44 -23.56
CA PRO A 274 1.82 -14.83 -23.93
C PRO A 274 2.33 -15.73 -22.80
N GLU A 275 1.59 -16.80 -22.47
CA GLU A 275 2.03 -17.77 -21.48
C GLU A 275 3.39 -18.39 -21.86
N ARG A 276 3.63 -18.53 -23.17
CA ARG A 276 4.87 -18.99 -23.76
C ARG A 276 5.26 -18.07 -24.89
N THR A 277 6.46 -17.53 -24.82
CA THR A 277 7.11 -16.83 -25.92
C THR A 277 8.24 -17.71 -26.44
N ARG A 278 8.42 -17.74 -27.76
CA ARG A 278 9.56 -18.40 -28.38
C ARG A 278 10.55 -17.34 -28.79
N ASP A 279 11.77 -17.44 -28.27
CA ASP A 279 12.91 -16.61 -28.66
C ASP A 279 14.01 -17.54 -29.21
N GLY A 280 14.08 -17.63 -30.54
CA GLY A 280 14.90 -18.63 -31.24
C GLY A 280 14.54 -20.08 -30.86
N ASP A 281 15.51 -20.80 -30.29
CA ASP A 281 15.34 -22.17 -29.78
C ASP A 281 14.91 -22.23 -28.30
N HIS A 282 14.81 -21.08 -27.61
CA HIS A 282 14.39 -21.04 -26.22
C HIS A 282 12.89 -20.73 -26.10
N ILE A 283 12.20 -21.44 -25.21
CA ILE A 283 10.81 -21.14 -24.84
C ILE A 283 10.83 -20.46 -23.48
N GLU A 284 10.61 -19.15 -23.48
CA GLU A 284 10.40 -18.41 -22.24
C GLU A 284 8.94 -18.61 -21.79
N ARG A 285 8.75 -18.85 -20.49
CA ARG A 285 7.42 -19.06 -19.89
C ARG A 285 7.11 -17.91 -18.94
N PHE A 286 5.84 -17.53 -18.89
CA PHE A 286 5.35 -16.64 -17.85
C PHE A 286 5.61 -17.27 -16.47
N GLY A 287 6.25 -16.52 -15.58
CA GLY A 287 6.64 -17.02 -14.25
C GLY A 287 5.44 -17.48 -13.41
N HIS A 288 5.64 -18.52 -12.59
CA HIS A 288 4.59 -19.06 -11.70
C HIS A 288 4.35 -18.22 -10.44
N ASP A 289 5.30 -17.34 -10.12
CA ASP A 289 5.20 -16.44 -8.98
C ASP A 289 4.07 -15.45 -9.17
N ARG A 290 3.36 -15.14 -8.09
CA ARG A 290 2.20 -14.25 -8.10
C ARG A 290 2.38 -13.24 -6.98
N HIS A 291 2.28 -11.96 -7.30
CA HIS A 291 2.47 -10.91 -6.29
C HIS A 291 1.63 -9.67 -6.53
N ILE A 292 1.36 -8.94 -5.45
CA ILE A 292 0.81 -7.60 -5.48
C ILE A 292 1.87 -6.64 -4.98
N ARG A 293 2.28 -5.68 -5.80
CA ARG A 293 3.23 -4.64 -5.44
C ARG A 293 2.53 -3.32 -5.18
N PHE A 294 2.81 -2.72 -4.04
CA PHE A 294 2.32 -1.44 -3.57
C PHE A 294 3.41 -0.39 -3.74
N GLY A 295 3.47 0.24 -4.91
CA GLY A 295 4.46 1.27 -5.22
C GLY A 295 5.90 0.78 -4.99
N GLN A 296 6.66 1.53 -4.20
CA GLN A 296 8.01 1.16 -3.76
C GLN A 296 8.04 0.66 -2.31
N ARG A 297 6.88 0.49 -1.65
CA ARG A 297 6.78 0.18 -0.21
C ARG A 297 6.87 -1.32 0.05
N ALA A 298 5.99 -2.09 -0.60
CA ALA A 298 5.89 -3.53 -0.38
C ALA A 298 5.57 -4.28 -1.67
N ALA A 299 6.07 -5.51 -1.78
CA ALA A 299 5.61 -6.50 -2.76
C ALA A 299 5.29 -7.78 -2.00
N LEU A 300 4.04 -8.25 -2.12
CA LEU A 300 3.53 -9.41 -1.39
C LEU A 300 3.32 -10.55 -2.37
N ALA A 301 4.14 -11.60 -2.24
CA ALA A 301 3.91 -12.86 -2.93
C ALA A 301 2.75 -13.60 -2.28
N LEU A 302 1.81 -14.09 -3.11
CA LEU A 302 0.62 -14.81 -2.67
C LEU A 302 0.62 -16.20 -3.30
N GLY A 303 0.60 -17.24 -2.47
CA GLY A 303 0.66 -18.64 -2.93
C GLY A 303 -0.45 -19.04 -3.92
N MET A 304 -1.63 -18.41 -3.84
CA MET A 304 -2.72 -18.59 -4.82
C MET A 304 -2.91 -17.40 -5.77
N GLY A 305 -2.15 -16.31 -5.59
CA GLY A 305 -2.39 -15.05 -6.31
C GLY A 305 -3.68 -14.35 -5.89
N VAL A 306 -4.29 -13.58 -6.78
CA VAL A 306 -5.53 -12.84 -6.48
C VAL A 306 -6.73 -13.77 -6.23
N GLN A 307 -6.63 -15.04 -6.65
CA GLN A 307 -7.65 -16.05 -6.36
C GLN A 307 -7.84 -16.28 -4.85
N SER A 308 -6.83 -15.98 -4.02
CA SER A 308 -6.92 -16.01 -2.56
C SER A 308 -8.15 -15.26 -2.03
N PHE A 309 -8.59 -14.20 -2.72
CA PHE A 309 -9.67 -13.34 -2.27
C PHE A 309 -11.05 -13.69 -2.85
N SER A 310 -11.18 -14.83 -3.54
CA SER A 310 -12.44 -15.24 -4.17
C SER A 310 -13.54 -15.56 -3.15
N MET A 311 -13.16 -16.14 -2.01
CA MET A 311 -14.07 -16.55 -0.94
C MET A 311 -14.09 -15.53 0.20
N LYS A 312 -15.24 -15.38 0.88
CA LYS A 312 -15.36 -14.47 2.04
C LYS A 312 -14.37 -14.82 3.15
N HIS A 313 -14.18 -16.12 3.39
CA HIS A 313 -13.19 -16.65 4.33
C HIS A 313 -12.23 -17.57 3.58
N PHE A 314 -10.95 -17.52 3.97
CA PHE A 314 -9.93 -18.36 3.33
C PHE A 314 -10.18 -19.83 3.64
N GLN A 315 -10.25 -20.65 2.58
CA GLN A 315 -10.50 -22.09 2.69
C GLN A 315 -9.24 -22.86 3.11
N GLU A 316 -8.07 -22.25 2.99
CA GLU A 316 -6.79 -22.80 3.43
C GLU A 316 -5.88 -21.68 3.91
N THR A 317 -4.81 -22.04 4.61
CA THR A 317 -3.79 -21.08 5.00
C THR A 317 -2.90 -20.79 3.81
N ILE A 318 -2.84 -19.53 3.38
CA ILE A 318 -2.09 -19.10 2.20
C ILE A 318 -0.82 -18.39 2.66
N THR A 319 0.33 -18.89 2.20
CA THR A 319 1.61 -18.25 2.46
C THR A 319 1.65 -16.85 1.84
N VAL A 320 2.06 -15.88 2.66
CA VAL A 320 2.40 -14.53 2.24
C VAL A 320 3.89 -14.35 2.49
N ALA A 321 4.61 -13.85 1.49
CA ALA A 321 6.02 -13.49 1.65
C ALA A 321 6.25 -12.09 1.12
N ARG A 322 7.07 -11.30 1.82
CA ARG A 322 7.55 -10.01 1.30
C ARG A 322 8.66 -10.30 0.29
N LEU A 323 8.49 -9.82 -0.93
CA LEU A 323 9.53 -9.83 -1.95
C LEU A 323 10.36 -8.55 -1.87
N PRO A 324 11.68 -8.61 -2.10
CA PRO A 324 12.46 -7.43 -2.40
C PRO A 324 11.84 -6.67 -3.59
N ILE A 325 11.68 -5.35 -3.45
CA ILE A 325 11.05 -4.52 -4.49
C ILE A 325 11.80 -4.62 -5.81
N ALA A 326 13.14 -4.68 -5.77
CA ALA A 326 13.98 -4.83 -6.95
C ALA A 326 13.66 -6.14 -7.71
N ASP A 327 13.44 -7.24 -6.98
CA ASP A 327 13.13 -8.55 -7.58
C ASP A 327 11.74 -8.54 -8.20
N ALA A 328 10.74 -8.00 -7.49
CA ALA A 328 9.39 -7.85 -8.03
C ALA A 328 9.39 -7.02 -9.32
N ARG A 329 10.09 -5.88 -9.33
CA ARG A 329 10.22 -5.03 -10.52
C ARG A 329 10.95 -5.71 -11.66
N LYS A 330 12.06 -6.41 -11.39
CA LYS A 330 12.82 -7.13 -12.42
C LYS A 330 11.98 -8.19 -13.12
N ARG A 331 11.09 -8.86 -12.37
CA ARG A 331 10.13 -9.84 -12.92
C ARG A 331 9.09 -9.15 -13.81
N GLU A 332 8.50 -8.07 -13.32
CA GLU A 332 7.52 -7.27 -14.07
C GLU A 332 8.13 -6.71 -15.36
N GLU A 333 9.33 -6.11 -15.30
CA GLU A 333 10.06 -5.55 -16.43
C GLU A 333 10.41 -6.62 -17.48
N ARG A 334 10.75 -7.84 -17.06
CA ARG A 334 10.96 -8.96 -17.97
C ARG A 334 9.68 -9.28 -18.75
N GLN A 335 8.55 -9.41 -18.06
CA GLN A 335 7.28 -9.72 -18.72
C GLN A 335 6.76 -8.57 -19.60
N LEU A 336 7.05 -7.32 -19.22
CA LEU A 336 6.73 -6.15 -20.05
C LEU A 336 7.44 -6.18 -21.41
N ARG A 337 8.66 -6.73 -21.49
CA ARG A 337 9.38 -6.89 -22.77
C ARG A 337 8.74 -7.95 -23.67
N ALA A 338 8.14 -8.96 -23.06
CA ALA A 338 7.40 -10.03 -23.74
C ALA A 338 5.92 -9.68 -23.98
N ALA A 339 5.48 -8.49 -23.57
CA ALA A 339 4.08 -8.11 -23.66
C ALA A 339 3.61 -8.03 -25.12
N LEU A 340 2.38 -8.48 -25.34
CA LEU A 340 1.70 -8.29 -26.60
C LEU A 340 1.53 -6.79 -26.86
N ARG A 341 1.74 -6.39 -28.12
CA ARG A 341 1.48 -5.00 -28.51
C ARG A 341 -0.02 -4.74 -28.47
N PRO A 342 -0.46 -3.63 -27.86
CA PRO A 342 -1.86 -3.25 -27.95
C PRO A 342 -2.26 -3.01 -29.42
N PRO A 343 -3.52 -3.26 -29.79
CA PRO A 343 -4.02 -2.91 -31.11
C PRO A 343 -4.02 -1.37 -31.30
N PRO A 344 -4.15 -0.87 -32.56
CA PRO A 344 -4.34 0.55 -32.83
C PRO A 344 -5.61 1.04 -32.12
N GLY A 345 -5.46 1.78 -31.02
CA GLY A 345 -6.53 2.14 -30.09
C GLY A 345 -6.25 1.81 -28.63
N GLY A 346 -5.23 0.99 -28.34
CA GLY A 346 -4.91 0.54 -26.97
C GLY A 346 -5.65 -0.74 -26.59
N TRP A 347 -5.33 -1.33 -25.43
CA TRP A 347 -6.12 -2.42 -24.85
C TRP A 347 -7.51 -1.95 -24.38
N TRP A 348 -7.63 -0.63 -24.21
CA TRP A 348 -8.80 0.11 -23.76
C TRP A 348 -9.49 0.76 -24.95
N VAL A 349 -10.80 0.57 -25.06
CA VAL A 349 -11.64 1.49 -25.80
C VAL A 349 -12.46 2.18 -24.73
N ASP A 350 -12.06 3.39 -24.36
CA ASP A 350 -12.94 4.24 -23.55
C ASP A 350 -14.27 4.32 -24.32
N PRO A 351 -15.42 4.03 -23.70
CA PRO A 351 -16.67 4.39 -24.33
C PRO A 351 -16.57 5.90 -24.59
N ALA A 352 -16.84 6.30 -25.84
CA ALA A 352 -17.04 7.71 -26.14
C ALA A 352 -17.94 8.29 -25.04
N PRO A 353 -17.64 9.49 -24.50
CA PRO A 353 -18.59 10.14 -23.62
C PRO A 353 -19.95 10.08 -24.32
N GLU A 354 -20.97 9.56 -23.63
CA GLU A 354 -22.33 9.63 -24.14
C GLU A 354 -22.54 11.08 -24.58
N PRO A 355 -23.00 11.34 -25.82
CA PRO A 355 -23.30 12.70 -26.21
C PRO A 355 -24.24 13.23 -25.13
N GLU A 356 -23.84 14.33 -24.49
CA GLU A 356 -24.73 15.09 -23.62
C GLU A 356 -26.04 15.18 -24.38
N ALA A 357 -27.11 14.63 -23.79
CA ALA A 357 -28.42 14.73 -24.38
C ALA A 357 -28.68 16.22 -24.54
N ASP A 358 -28.54 16.69 -25.79
CA ASP A 358 -28.82 18.05 -26.17
C ASP A 358 -30.17 18.39 -25.55
N GLN A 359 -30.16 19.44 -24.73
CA GLN A 359 -31.36 20.07 -24.22
C GLN A 359 -32.13 20.65 -25.41
N LEU A 360 -32.82 19.79 -26.17
CA LEU A 360 -33.91 20.17 -27.04
C LEU A 360 -35.11 20.50 -26.14
N SER A 361 -35.01 21.64 -25.46
CA SER A 361 -36.21 22.37 -25.07
C SER A 361 -36.82 22.92 -26.36
N PRO A 362 -38.09 22.61 -26.69
CA PRO A 362 -38.74 23.24 -27.82
C PRO A 362 -38.89 24.75 -27.55
N PRO A 363 -38.81 25.60 -28.60
CA PRO A 363 -39.02 27.04 -28.44
C PRO A 363 -40.45 27.28 -27.97
N GLY A 364 -40.58 28.00 -26.86
CA GLY A 364 -41.87 28.45 -26.36
C GLY A 364 -42.58 29.28 -27.42
N THR A 365 -43.73 28.81 -27.86
CA THR A 365 -44.71 29.65 -28.57
C THR A 365 -45.28 30.65 -27.57
N GLU A 366 -44.79 31.88 -27.66
CA GLU A 366 -45.56 33.06 -27.24
C GLU A 366 -46.81 33.17 -28.10
N SER A 367 -47.96 33.22 -27.45
CA SER A 367 -49.15 33.87 -27.99
C SER A 367 -50.03 34.33 -26.83
N SER A 368 -49.88 35.61 -26.50
CA SER A 368 -50.96 36.49 -26.03
C SER A 368 -51.33 37.41 -27.21
N PRO A 369 -52.55 37.97 -27.31
CA PRO A 369 -53.55 38.18 -26.26
C PRO A 369 -54.84 37.36 -26.38
#